data_AF-A0A2D6XGE6-F1
#
_entry.id   AF-A0A2D6XGE6-F1
#
_cell.length_a   1.000
_cell.length_b   1.000
_cell.length_c   1.000
_cell.angle_alpha   90.00
_cell.angle_beta   90.00
_cell.angle_gamma   90.00
#
_symmetry.space_group_name_H-M   'P 1'
#
loop_
_entity.id
_entity.type
_entity.pdbx_description
1 polymer ?
#
loop_
_entity_poly.entity_id
_entity_poly.type
_entity_poly.pdbx_seq_one_letter_code
_entity_poly.pdbx_strand_id
1 'polypeptide(L)'
;MAFLDNSGDIILDAVLTETGRKKMAVGNFRITKFALGDDEIDYKLYDINNPSGSAYYDLEILQTPVFEAATAINAGINYGLVSYPNKRLLYLPSIVPNEKIASKAALSRNGVYYLAINDGATSDALIAAMGGAQGGGAQYVLQAGQRDGFSLLLETGLNTTDRPGTAANVRSLIEAQGLREINFRVGVDVRFITAVLGPTTGDLLNNNGGNGEVVVRTALKANIPNRADQKMANYAAAIVAAGKNNILFRQDDIKTDTQSSAIAGPRASWTALNFNVKQLSTTDFSRFGKTNVAFSTLFSGDTSGNTCNYIDTMVTVRGGTTGVSFDTAVRILKVN
;
A
#
# COMPACT_ATOMS: atom_id res chain seq x y z
N MET A 1 -13.67 0.70 -22.06
CA MET A 1 -13.33 1.14 -23.43
C MET A 1 -12.92 -0.12 -24.14
N ALA A 2 -13.65 -0.54 -25.15
CA ALA A 2 -13.39 -1.77 -25.90
C ALA A 2 -12.61 -1.48 -27.18
N PHE A 3 -11.78 -2.43 -27.63
CA PHE A 3 -11.07 -2.35 -28.91
C PHE A 3 -11.28 -3.65 -29.71
N LEU A 4 -11.52 -3.50 -31.01
CA LEU A 4 -11.53 -4.57 -32.02
C LEU A 4 -10.55 -4.14 -33.12
N ASP A 5 -9.50 -4.93 -33.36
CA ASP A 5 -8.52 -4.63 -34.40
C ASP A 5 -9.07 -4.98 -35.79
N ASN A 6 -9.17 -3.97 -36.65
CA ASN A 6 -9.55 -4.12 -38.06
C ASN A 6 -8.61 -3.33 -38.99
N SER A 7 -7.29 -3.35 -38.76
CA SER A 7 -6.25 -3.00 -39.77
C SER A 7 -6.55 -1.82 -40.72
N GLY A 8 -6.98 -0.67 -40.18
CA GLY A 8 -7.26 0.59 -40.86
C GLY A 8 -8.23 1.45 -40.04
N ASP A 9 -7.91 2.74 -39.87
CA ASP A 9 -8.57 3.74 -39.01
C ASP A 9 -9.07 3.26 -37.62
N ILE A 10 -8.42 3.74 -36.55
CA ILE A 10 -8.81 3.40 -35.17
C ILE A 10 -10.10 4.13 -34.80
N ILE A 11 -11.19 3.39 -34.66
CA ILE A 11 -12.48 3.91 -34.16
C ILE A 11 -12.57 3.62 -32.66
N LEU A 12 -12.68 4.68 -31.85
CA LEU A 12 -12.85 4.59 -30.41
C LEU A 12 -14.31 4.87 -30.04
N ASP A 13 -14.98 3.91 -29.41
CA ASP A 13 -16.28 4.13 -28.78
C ASP A 13 -16.10 4.53 -27.31
N ALA A 14 -16.62 5.70 -26.93
CA ALA A 14 -16.48 6.25 -25.60
C ALA A 14 -17.71 7.06 -25.19
N VAL A 15 -18.19 6.81 -23.97
CA VAL A 15 -19.29 7.58 -23.39
C VAL A 15 -18.76 8.60 -22.39
N LEU A 16 -19.19 9.86 -22.51
CA LEU A 16 -18.78 10.92 -21.61
C LEU A 16 -19.45 10.79 -20.25
N THR A 17 -18.67 11.06 -19.18
CA THR A 17 -19.22 11.29 -17.84
C THR A 17 -20.11 12.52 -17.83
N GLU A 18 -20.89 12.73 -16.76
CA GLU A 18 -21.74 13.91 -16.64
C GLU A 18 -20.95 15.23 -16.75
N THR A 19 -19.79 15.30 -16.10
CA THR A 19 -18.86 16.43 -16.22
C THR A 19 -18.35 16.59 -17.65
N GLY A 20 -18.08 15.48 -18.36
CA GLY A 20 -17.72 15.48 -19.77
C GLY A 20 -18.83 16.06 -20.65
N ARG A 21 -20.08 15.61 -20.48
CA ARG A 21 -21.26 16.13 -21.20
C ARG A 21 -21.47 17.63 -20.96
N LYS A 22 -21.30 18.10 -19.71
CA LYS A 22 -21.36 19.54 -19.38
C LYS A 22 -20.30 20.34 -20.15
N LYS A 23 -19.06 19.86 -20.19
CA LYS A 23 -17.97 20.52 -20.95
C LYS A 23 -18.21 20.49 -22.46
N MET A 24 -18.80 19.41 -22.98
CA MET A 24 -19.18 19.30 -24.38
C MET A 24 -20.30 20.26 -24.76
N ALA A 25 -21.33 20.39 -23.91
CA ALA A 25 -22.42 21.36 -24.11
C ALA A 25 -21.94 22.82 -24.13
N VAL A 26 -20.87 23.13 -23.39
CA VAL A 26 -20.23 24.46 -23.39
C VAL A 26 -19.35 24.70 -24.64
N GLY A 27 -19.09 23.66 -25.44
CA GLY A 27 -18.31 23.77 -26.68
C GLY A 27 -16.79 23.82 -26.51
N ASN A 28 -16.27 23.65 -25.29
CA ASN A 28 -14.83 23.66 -25.00
C ASN A 28 -14.29 22.29 -24.58
N PHE A 29 -14.88 21.21 -25.11
CA PHE A 29 -14.44 19.86 -24.80
C PHE A 29 -13.22 19.46 -25.63
N ARG A 30 -12.15 19.06 -24.95
CA ARG A 30 -10.93 18.52 -25.56
C ARG A 30 -10.46 17.32 -24.76
N ILE A 31 -10.17 16.22 -25.44
CA ILE A 31 -9.51 15.06 -24.84
C ILE A 31 -8.01 15.36 -24.80
N THR A 32 -7.47 15.64 -23.63
CA THR A 32 -6.04 15.96 -23.46
C THR A 32 -5.20 14.78 -22.98
N LYS A 33 -5.85 13.78 -22.39
CA LYS A 33 -5.24 12.58 -21.81
C LYS A 33 -6.23 11.43 -21.89
N PHE A 34 -5.72 10.22 -22.08
CA PHE A 34 -6.45 8.98 -21.96
C PHE A 34 -5.60 7.99 -21.14
N ALA A 35 -6.24 6.95 -20.63
CA ALA A 35 -5.58 5.82 -19.97
C ALA A 35 -6.24 4.54 -20.50
N LEU A 36 -5.46 3.47 -20.61
CA LEU A 36 -5.95 2.15 -21.01
C LEU A 36 -5.96 1.25 -19.78
N GLY A 37 -6.77 0.20 -19.80
CA GLY A 37 -6.85 -0.82 -18.76
C GLY A 37 -7.12 -2.17 -19.39
N ASP A 38 -6.81 -3.23 -18.67
CA ASP A 38 -6.94 -4.64 -19.05
C ASP A 38 -7.82 -5.42 -18.06
N ASP A 39 -8.70 -4.72 -17.33
CA ASP A 39 -9.57 -5.26 -16.27
C ASP A 39 -10.43 -6.47 -16.70
N GLU A 40 -10.61 -6.65 -18.01
CA GLU A 40 -11.44 -7.69 -18.61
C GLU A 40 -10.66 -8.99 -18.83
N ILE A 41 -9.32 -8.96 -18.73
CA ILE A 41 -8.45 -10.10 -19.02
C ILE A 41 -7.98 -10.76 -17.72
N ASP A 42 -8.34 -12.03 -17.52
CA ASP A 42 -7.73 -12.86 -16.48
C ASP A 42 -6.49 -13.58 -17.02
N TYR A 43 -5.31 -13.03 -16.74
CA TYR A 43 -4.03 -13.61 -17.16
C TYR A 43 -3.73 -14.98 -16.53
N LYS A 44 -4.47 -15.43 -15.50
CA LYS A 44 -4.30 -16.78 -14.92
C LYS A 44 -4.80 -17.88 -15.84
N LEU A 45 -5.63 -17.56 -16.82
CA LEU A 45 -6.09 -18.49 -17.85
C LEU A 45 -4.99 -18.83 -18.86
N TYR A 46 -3.82 -18.18 -18.76
CA TYR A 46 -2.66 -18.53 -19.59
C TYR A 46 -2.04 -19.86 -19.12
N ASP A 47 -2.24 -20.92 -19.89
CA ASP A 47 -1.74 -22.26 -19.57
C ASP A 47 -0.47 -22.59 -20.38
N ILE A 48 0.71 -22.35 -19.78
CA ILE A 48 2.00 -22.71 -20.39
C ILE A 48 2.20 -24.22 -20.57
N ASN A 49 1.39 -25.05 -19.91
CA ASN A 49 1.49 -26.51 -19.97
C ASN A 49 0.43 -27.14 -20.86
N ASN A 50 -0.28 -26.36 -21.69
CA ASN A 50 -1.36 -26.89 -22.52
C ASN A 50 -0.84 -28.03 -23.42
N PRO A 51 -1.42 -29.24 -23.34
CA PRO A 51 -0.95 -30.40 -24.10
C PRO A 51 -0.96 -30.21 -25.62
N SER A 52 -1.78 -29.29 -26.12
CA SER A 52 -1.93 -29.01 -27.55
C SER A 52 -0.84 -28.04 -28.08
N GLY A 53 0.08 -27.60 -27.22
CA GLY A 53 1.23 -26.78 -27.57
C GLY A 53 0.94 -25.27 -27.51
N SER A 54 1.97 -24.48 -27.81
CA SER A 54 1.99 -23.02 -27.56
C SER A 54 0.88 -22.20 -28.24
N ALA A 55 0.25 -22.73 -29.29
CA ALA A 55 -0.88 -22.08 -29.96
C ALA A 55 -2.17 -22.07 -29.12
N TYR A 56 -2.20 -22.82 -28.01
CA TYR A 56 -3.37 -22.96 -27.13
C TYR A 56 -3.14 -22.38 -25.74
N TYR A 57 -1.97 -21.79 -25.48
CA TYR A 57 -1.64 -21.24 -24.16
C TYR A 57 -2.55 -20.06 -23.77
N ASP A 58 -3.02 -19.29 -24.75
CA ASP A 58 -3.83 -18.09 -24.58
C ASP A 58 -5.25 -18.20 -25.15
N LEU A 59 -5.68 -19.40 -25.57
CA LEU A 59 -6.96 -19.58 -26.26
C LEU A 59 -8.16 -19.10 -25.44
N GLU A 60 -8.20 -19.40 -24.14
CA GLU A 60 -9.28 -18.97 -23.24
C GLU A 60 -9.29 -17.45 -23.06
N ILE A 61 -8.12 -16.82 -23.02
CA ILE A 61 -7.98 -15.36 -22.93
C ILE A 61 -8.52 -14.70 -24.22
N LEU A 62 -8.17 -15.25 -25.39
CA LEU A 62 -8.63 -14.72 -26.68
C LEU A 62 -10.15 -14.88 -26.89
N GLN A 63 -10.79 -15.80 -26.18
CA GLN A 63 -12.24 -16.01 -26.21
C GLN A 63 -12.98 -15.15 -25.18
N THR A 64 -12.27 -14.39 -24.34
CA THR A 64 -12.90 -13.56 -23.32
C THR A 64 -13.64 -12.39 -23.98
N PRO A 65 -14.95 -12.20 -23.70
CA PRO A 65 -15.73 -11.14 -24.33
C PRO A 65 -15.26 -9.77 -23.83
N VAL A 66 -15.15 -8.81 -24.75
CA VAL A 66 -14.82 -7.41 -24.43
C VAL A 66 -16.10 -6.65 -24.07
N PHE A 67 -16.11 -5.91 -22.96
CA PHE A 67 -17.30 -5.21 -22.48
C PHE A 67 -17.52 -3.85 -23.17
N GLU A 68 -18.78 -3.45 -23.35
CA GLU A 68 -19.14 -2.13 -23.88
C GLU A 68 -18.75 -0.98 -22.93
N ALA A 69 -18.63 0.24 -23.47
CA ALA A 69 -18.32 1.41 -22.66
C ALA A 69 -19.52 1.83 -21.78
N ALA A 70 -19.35 1.81 -20.45
CA ALA A 70 -20.37 2.24 -19.50
C ALA A 70 -20.10 3.64 -18.91
N THR A 71 -21.16 4.34 -18.49
CA THR A 71 -21.06 5.70 -17.89
C THR A 71 -20.94 5.72 -16.37
N ALA A 72 -21.12 4.58 -15.71
CA ALA A 72 -21.08 4.52 -14.25
C ALA A 72 -19.64 4.74 -13.77
N ILE A 73 -19.47 5.57 -12.73
CA ILE A 73 -18.14 5.91 -12.18
C ILE A 73 -17.40 4.65 -11.69
N ASN A 74 -18.15 3.64 -11.22
CA ASN A 74 -17.62 2.37 -10.75
C ASN A 74 -17.40 1.33 -11.88
N ALA A 75 -17.78 1.67 -13.12
CA ALA A 75 -17.56 0.85 -14.32
C ALA A 75 -16.41 1.40 -15.18
N GLY A 76 -15.54 2.24 -14.59
CA GLY A 76 -14.32 2.71 -15.23
C GLY A 76 -13.16 1.72 -15.05
N ILE A 77 -12.00 2.09 -15.60
CA ILE A 77 -10.77 1.31 -15.46
C ILE A 77 -10.36 1.23 -13.97
N ASN A 78 -10.28 0.01 -13.43
CA ASN A 78 -9.85 -0.30 -12.07
C ASN A 78 -8.33 -0.45 -12.01
N TYR A 79 -7.75 -1.23 -12.93
CA TYR A 79 -6.32 -1.48 -13.10
C TYR A 79 -5.85 -0.82 -14.40
N GLY A 80 -5.45 0.45 -14.27
CA GLY A 80 -4.91 1.19 -15.41
C GLY A 80 -3.51 0.70 -15.79
N LEU A 81 -3.29 0.50 -17.09
CA LEU A 81 -1.97 0.18 -17.63
C LEU A 81 -0.99 1.31 -17.28
N VAL A 82 0.19 0.91 -16.79
CA VAL A 82 1.26 1.82 -16.41
C VAL A 82 2.28 1.90 -17.54
N SER A 83 2.59 3.10 -17.99
CA SER A 83 3.66 3.32 -18.97
C SER A 83 4.99 3.57 -18.26
N TYR A 84 5.95 2.69 -18.47
CA TYR A 84 7.33 2.89 -18.04
C TYR A 84 8.14 3.50 -19.20
N PRO A 85 8.91 4.59 -18.97
CA PRO A 85 9.74 5.18 -20.02
C PRO A 85 10.87 4.24 -20.46
N ASN A 86 11.28 3.33 -19.57
CA ASN A 86 12.35 2.39 -19.83
C ASN A 86 11.82 1.09 -20.45
N LYS A 87 12.09 0.91 -21.75
CA LYS A 87 11.68 -0.29 -22.52
C LYS A 87 12.52 -1.54 -22.23
N ARG A 88 13.59 -1.43 -21.44
CA ARG A 88 14.48 -2.56 -21.06
C ARG A 88 14.16 -3.12 -19.68
N LEU A 89 13.03 -2.72 -19.09
CA LEU A 89 12.61 -3.19 -17.78
C LEU A 89 12.23 -4.68 -17.87
N LEU A 90 13.02 -5.54 -17.22
CA LEU A 90 12.79 -6.98 -17.19
C LEU A 90 11.85 -7.40 -16.05
N TYR A 91 11.89 -6.68 -14.93
CA TYR A 91 11.11 -6.99 -13.73
C TYR A 91 10.28 -5.78 -13.31
N LEU A 92 9.00 -6.00 -12.99
CA LEU A 92 8.16 -4.96 -12.40
C LEU A 92 8.43 -4.87 -10.90
N PRO A 93 8.51 -3.65 -10.34
CA PRO A 93 8.59 -3.48 -8.89
C PRO A 93 7.26 -3.84 -8.24
N SER A 94 7.34 -4.29 -6.99
CA SER A 94 6.20 -4.51 -6.11
C SER A 94 6.39 -3.71 -4.82
N ILE A 95 5.29 -3.41 -4.14
CA ILE A 95 5.27 -2.87 -2.78
C ILE A 95 4.69 -3.92 -1.84
N VAL A 96 5.33 -4.16 -0.70
CA VAL A 96 4.90 -5.16 0.29
C VAL A 96 5.04 -4.60 1.71
N PRO A 97 4.15 -4.98 2.65
CA PRO A 97 4.34 -4.70 4.06
C PRO A 97 5.47 -5.57 4.61
N ASN A 98 6.37 -4.95 5.37
CA ASN A 98 7.44 -5.66 6.05
C ASN A 98 7.15 -5.73 7.55
N GLU A 99 6.71 -6.92 7.97
CA GLU A 99 6.36 -7.27 9.34
C GLU A 99 7.50 -8.00 10.08
N LYS A 100 8.69 -8.12 9.46
CA LYS A 100 9.79 -8.95 9.99
C LYS A 100 10.74 -8.21 10.93
N ILE A 101 10.67 -6.87 10.98
CA ILE A 101 11.54 -6.05 11.83
C ILE A 101 10.91 -5.87 13.20
N ALA A 102 11.19 -6.82 14.10
CA ALA A 102 10.57 -6.88 15.43
C ALA A 102 10.69 -5.60 16.28
N SER A 103 11.68 -4.74 16.02
CA SER A 103 11.91 -3.49 16.76
C SER A 103 11.12 -2.28 16.26
N LYS A 104 10.55 -2.33 15.04
CA LYS A 104 9.95 -1.15 14.37
C LYS A 104 8.73 -1.43 13.50
N ALA A 105 8.56 -2.65 12.98
CA ALA A 105 7.44 -3.01 12.13
C ALA A 105 6.21 -3.34 12.97
N ALA A 106 5.09 -2.70 12.64
CA ALA A 106 3.80 -3.10 13.17
C ALA A 106 3.31 -4.38 12.47
N LEU A 107 2.65 -5.25 13.22
CA LEU A 107 2.01 -6.47 12.71
C LEU A 107 0.53 -6.21 12.46
N SER A 108 0.03 -6.70 11.33
CA SER A 108 -1.41 -6.74 11.07
C SER A 108 -2.05 -8.00 11.66
N ARG A 109 -3.35 -7.93 11.93
CA ARG A 109 -4.17 -9.10 12.24
C ARG A 109 -5.29 -9.17 11.19
N ASN A 110 -5.32 -10.26 10.43
CA ASN A 110 -6.27 -10.42 9.31
C ASN A 110 -6.24 -9.23 8.31
N GLY A 111 -5.05 -8.68 8.05
CA GLY A 111 -4.87 -7.55 7.13
C GLY A 111 -5.30 -6.18 7.67
N VAL A 112 -5.59 -6.06 8.97
CA VAL A 112 -5.96 -4.81 9.64
C VAL A 112 -4.84 -4.37 10.58
N TYR A 113 -4.47 -3.08 10.50
CA TYR A 113 -3.58 -2.43 11.47
C TYR A 113 -4.40 -1.68 12.52
N TYR A 114 -4.03 -1.81 13.80
CA TYR A 114 -4.75 -1.18 14.91
C TYR A 114 -4.05 0.12 15.32
N LEU A 115 -4.79 1.22 15.31
CA LEU A 115 -4.33 2.55 15.71
C LEU A 115 -5.06 3.00 16.97
N ALA A 116 -4.32 3.04 18.08
CA ALA A 116 -4.81 3.59 19.35
C ALA A 116 -4.89 5.12 19.25
N ILE A 117 -6.03 5.70 19.66
CA ILE A 117 -6.07 7.15 19.87
C ILE A 117 -5.12 7.56 21.00
N ASN A 118 -4.67 8.82 20.96
CA ASN A 118 -3.76 9.36 21.97
C ASN A 118 -4.54 9.89 23.18
N ASP A 119 -5.07 8.98 24.00
CA ASP A 119 -5.78 9.29 25.25
C ASP A 119 -5.09 8.76 26.52
N GLY A 120 -3.92 8.13 26.37
CA GLY A 120 -3.11 7.61 27.46
C GLY A 120 -3.56 6.27 28.04
N ALA A 121 -4.73 5.73 27.69
CA ALA A 121 -5.25 4.47 28.22
C ALA A 121 -5.48 3.41 27.12
N THR A 122 -5.90 3.86 25.94
CA THR A 122 -6.28 2.97 24.84
C THR A 122 -5.10 2.12 24.36
N SER A 123 -3.90 2.71 24.24
CA SER A 123 -2.71 1.96 23.80
C SER A 123 -2.40 0.81 24.75
N ASP A 124 -2.44 1.06 26.05
CA ASP A 124 -2.00 0.09 27.06
C ASP A 124 -2.99 -1.06 27.16
N ALA A 125 -4.28 -0.76 27.12
CA ALA A 125 -5.35 -1.76 27.09
C ALA A 125 -5.25 -2.65 25.83
N LEU A 126 -4.97 -2.06 24.65
CA LEU A 126 -4.80 -2.83 23.41
C LEU A 126 -3.55 -3.70 23.45
N ILE A 127 -2.43 -3.19 23.97
CA ILE A 127 -1.19 -3.95 24.12
C ILE A 127 -1.40 -5.14 25.05
N ALA A 128 -2.09 -4.94 26.17
CA ALA A 128 -2.43 -6.01 27.10
C ALA A 128 -3.33 -7.07 26.44
N ALA A 129 -4.38 -6.64 25.75
CA ALA A 129 -5.34 -7.54 25.10
C ALA A 129 -4.70 -8.36 23.96
N MET A 130 -3.77 -7.76 23.20
CA MET A 130 -3.12 -8.43 22.06
C MET A 130 -1.88 -9.23 22.44
N GLY A 131 -1.22 -8.92 23.57
CA GLY A 131 -0.05 -9.66 24.03
C GLY A 131 -0.39 -10.99 24.71
N GLY A 132 -1.58 -11.11 25.30
CA GLY A 132 -1.96 -12.30 26.07
C GLY A 132 -0.90 -12.68 27.13
N ALA A 133 -0.78 -13.97 27.45
CA ALA A 133 0.19 -14.47 28.42
C ALA A 133 1.66 -14.46 27.91
N GLN A 134 1.87 -14.34 26.60
CA GLN A 134 3.19 -14.47 25.96
C GLN A 134 3.85 -13.11 25.68
N GLY A 135 3.14 -12.00 25.86
CA GLY A 135 3.62 -10.65 25.56
C GLY A 135 3.62 -10.34 24.06
N GLY A 136 4.34 -9.28 23.65
CA GLY A 136 4.47 -8.89 22.23
C GLY A 136 3.33 -8.05 21.65
N GLY A 137 2.29 -7.74 22.45
CA GLY A 137 1.14 -6.92 22.01
C GLY A 137 1.51 -5.53 21.46
N ALA A 138 2.66 -4.99 21.85
CA ALA A 138 3.17 -3.70 21.38
C ALA A 138 3.35 -3.64 19.85
N GLN A 139 3.73 -4.77 19.22
CA GLN A 139 3.92 -4.82 17.77
C GLN A 139 2.60 -4.69 16.99
N TYR A 140 1.46 -5.01 17.60
CA TYR A 140 0.17 -4.94 16.92
C TYR A 140 -0.51 -3.57 17.02
N VAL A 141 0.05 -2.66 17.82
CA VAL A 141 -0.59 -1.37 18.15
C VAL A 141 0.25 -0.21 17.65
N LEU A 142 -0.26 0.49 16.63
CA LEU A 142 0.18 1.83 16.29
C LEU A 142 -0.38 2.81 17.33
N GLN A 143 0.46 3.72 17.81
CA GLN A 143 0.05 4.76 18.76
C GLN A 143 -0.05 6.10 18.04
N ALA A 144 -1.22 6.73 18.06
CA ALA A 144 -1.43 7.99 17.36
C ALA A 144 -0.46 9.07 17.87
N GLY A 145 0.20 9.77 16.94
CA GLY A 145 1.19 10.81 17.27
C GLY A 145 2.58 10.30 17.63
N GLN A 146 2.77 9.00 17.80
CA GLN A 146 4.07 8.46 18.19
C GLN A 146 5.08 8.54 17.04
N ARG A 147 6.24 9.14 17.30
CA ARG A 147 7.26 9.43 16.28
C ARG A 147 8.41 8.41 16.26
N ASP A 148 8.60 7.73 17.38
CA ASP A 148 9.66 6.74 17.58
C ASP A 148 9.08 5.46 18.19
N GLY A 149 8.17 4.82 17.46
CA GLY A 149 7.48 3.59 17.87
C GLY A 149 7.35 2.60 16.72
N PHE A 150 6.39 1.67 16.86
CA PHE A 150 5.99 0.80 15.76
C PHE A 150 5.34 1.59 14.63
N SER A 151 5.54 1.13 13.41
CA SER A 151 5.06 1.79 12.19
C SER A 151 4.68 0.76 11.14
N LEU A 152 3.73 1.12 10.28
CA LEU A 152 3.46 0.39 9.05
C LEU A 152 4.66 0.55 8.12
N LEU A 153 5.54 -0.45 8.11
CA LEU A 153 6.74 -0.46 7.30
C LEU A 153 6.43 -1.08 5.94
N LEU A 154 6.70 -0.33 4.87
CA LEU A 154 6.49 -0.78 3.50
C LEU A 154 7.80 -0.77 2.75
N GLU A 155 8.02 -1.79 1.94
CA GLU A 155 9.21 -1.94 1.10
C GLU A 155 8.80 -2.02 -0.36
N THR A 156 9.58 -1.37 -1.22
CA THR A 156 9.49 -1.55 -2.67
C THR A 156 10.74 -2.23 -3.20
N GLY A 157 10.58 -3.00 -4.27
CA GLY A 157 11.68 -3.69 -4.92
C GLY A 157 11.19 -4.80 -5.85
N LEU A 158 12.11 -5.63 -6.30
CA LEU A 158 11.79 -6.79 -7.12
C LEU A 158 11.55 -8.00 -6.21
N ASN A 159 10.29 -8.40 -6.04
CA ASN A 159 9.94 -9.55 -5.21
C ASN A 159 10.06 -10.86 -6.00
N THR A 160 11.30 -11.25 -6.30
CA THR A 160 11.63 -12.49 -7.03
C THR A 160 12.76 -13.23 -6.32
N THR A 161 12.78 -14.55 -6.44
CA THR A 161 13.88 -15.42 -6.00
C THR A 161 14.96 -15.61 -7.06
N ASP A 162 14.71 -15.21 -8.32
CA ASP A 162 15.64 -15.43 -9.44
C ASP A 162 16.93 -14.62 -9.31
N ARG A 163 16.85 -13.49 -8.60
CA ARG A 163 17.96 -12.56 -8.41
C ARG A 163 18.07 -12.22 -6.93
N PRO A 164 19.20 -12.52 -6.26
CA PRO A 164 19.39 -12.15 -4.87
C PRO A 164 19.55 -10.63 -4.74
N GLY A 165 19.21 -10.06 -3.58
CA GLY A 165 19.38 -8.63 -3.31
C GLY A 165 20.81 -8.20 -2.99
N THR A 166 21.79 -8.63 -3.78
CA THR A 166 23.17 -8.16 -3.66
C THR A 166 23.31 -6.70 -4.06
N ALA A 167 24.36 -6.02 -3.58
CA ALA A 167 24.65 -4.63 -3.97
C ALA A 167 24.80 -4.46 -5.50
N ALA A 168 25.37 -5.46 -6.17
CA ALA A 168 25.53 -5.46 -7.62
C ALA A 168 24.17 -5.50 -8.34
N ASN A 169 23.25 -6.37 -7.90
CA ASN A 169 21.92 -6.45 -8.49
C ASN A 169 21.06 -5.22 -8.18
N VAL A 170 21.19 -4.62 -6.99
CA VAL A 170 20.52 -3.34 -6.69
C VAL A 170 20.99 -2.25 -7.67
N ARG A 171 22.30 -2.15 -7.93
CA ARG A 171 22.83 -1.16 -8.89
C ARG A 171 22.29 -1.37 -10.31
N SER A 172 22.29 -2.60 -10.81
CA SER A 172 21.93 -2.89 -12.20
C SER A 172 20.42 -2.97 -12.45
N LEU A 173 19.64 -3.51 -11.50
CA LEU A 173 18.22 -3.78 -11.68
C LEU A 173 17.31 -2.73 -11.02
N ILE A 174 17.79 -1.99 -10.03
CA ILE A 174 17.01 -0.90 -9.41
C ILE A 174 17.51 0.46 -9.90
N GLU A 175 18.78 0.78 -9.65
CA GLU A 175 19.30 2.14 -9.85
C GLU A 175 19.39 2.49 -11.32
N ALA A 176 20.02 1.63 -12.13
CA ALA A 176 20.13 1.84 -13.58
C ALA A 176 18.77 1.81 -14.30
N GLN A 177 17.75 1.18 -13.70
CA GLN A 177 16.40 1.12 -14.26
C GLN A 177 15.48 2.23 -13.75
N GLY A 178 15.92 3.06 -12.79
CA GLY A 178 15.14 4.16 -12.24
C GLY A 178 13.97 3.73 -11.34
N LEU A 179 14.08 2.58 -10.67
CA LEU A 179 12.97 2.01 -9.86
C LEU A 179 12.93 2.50 -8.41
N ARG A 180 13.77 3.48 -8.04
CA ARG A 180 13.72 4.06 -6.68
C ARG A 180 12.57 5.05 -6.57
N GLU A 181 11.85 4.96 -5.45
CA GLU A 181 10.85 5.94 -5.10
C GLU A 181 11.51 7.23 -4.62
N ILE A 182 10.97 8.36 -5.06
CA ILE A 182 11.34 9.67 -4.51
C ILE A 182 10.46 10.06 -3.32
N ASN A 183 9.22 9.57 -3.32
CA ASN A 183 8.23 9.77 -2.27
C ASN A 183 7.12 8.73 -2.41
N PHE A 184 6.30 8.64 -1.37
CA PHE A 184 5.04 7.93 -1.36
C PHE A 184 3.90 8.93 -1.18
N ARG A 185 2.83 8.75 -1.96
CA ARG A 185 1.56 9.44 -1.76
C ARG A 185 0.71 8.57 -0.87
N VAL A 186 0.35 9.08 0.30
CA VAL A 186 -0.45 8.34 1.30
C VAL A 186 -1.81 9.00 1.40
N GLY A 187 -2.84 8.33 0.87
CA GLY A 187 -4.24 8.74 0.94
C GLY A 187 -4.88 8.29 2.24
N VAL A 188 -5.55 9.21 2.93
CA VAL A 188 -6.21 8.98 4.21
C VAL A 188 -7.53 9.74 4.29
N ASP A 189 -8.48 9.25 5.08
CA ASP A 189 -9.72 9.97 5.39
C ASP A 189 -9.46 11.14 6.36
N VAL A 190 -9.60 12.37 5.87
CA VAL A 190 -9.27 13.58 6.65
C VAL A 190 -10.30 13.92 7.72
N ARG A 191 -11.41 13.18 7.80
CA ARG A 191 -12.32 13.29 8.94
C ARG A 191 -11.69 12.72 10.22
N PHE A 192 -10.83 11.72 10.07
CA PHE A 192 -10.26 10.98 11.19
C PHE A 192 -8.76 11.21 11.34
N ILE A 193 -8.01 11.32 10.24
CA ILE A 193 -6.55 11.47 10.25
C ILE A 193 -6.18 12.93 9.96
N THR A 194 -5.39 13.53 10.84
CA THR A 194 -4.94 14.93 10.70
C THR A 194 -3.54 15.05 10.08
N ALA A 195 -2.70 14.03 10.22
CA ALA A 195 -1.38 13.97 9.60
C ALA A 195 -0.92 12.54 9.37
N VAL A 196 -0.15 12.33 8.30
CA VAL A 196 0.58 11.09 8.07
C VAL A 196 2.02 11.29 8.55
N LEU A 197 2.44 10.50 9.53
CA LEU A 197 3.81 10.47 10.02
C LEU A 197 4.63 9.59 9.10
N GLY A 198 5.77 10.10 8.64
CA GLY A 198 6.64 9.41 7.70
C GLY A 198 8.12 9.71 7.94
N PRO A 199 9.04 8.90 7.38
CA PRO A 199 10.47 9.13 7.53
C PRO A 199 10.92 10.43 6.84
N THR A 200 12.14 10.84 7.16
CA THR A 200 12.81 12.00 6.59
C THR A 200 14.09 11.63 5.87
N THR A 201 14.64 12.57 5.10
CA THR A 201 15.95 12.43 4.47
C THR A 201 17.01 12.25 5.54
N GLY A 202 17.57 11.04 5.65
CA GLY A 202 18.57 10.67 6.65
C GLY A 202 18.17 9.48 7.53
N ASP A 203 16.88 9.14 7.55
CA ASP A 203 16.43 7.89 8.17
C ASP A 203 17.01 6.68 7.42
N LEU A 204 17.28 5.61 8.17
CA LEU A 204 18.09 4.49 7.74
C LEU A 204 17.33 3.17 7.89
N LEU A 205 17.40 2.36 6.84
CA LEU A 205 17.06 0.94 6.85
C LEU A 205 18.18 0.18 6.13
N ASN A 206 18.97 -0.57 6.89
CA ASN A 206 20.03 -1.42 6.34
C ASN A 206 20.26 -2.66 7.21
N ASN A 207 21.15 -3.55 6.76
CA ASN A 207 21.70 -4.61 7.60
C ASN A 207 23.23 -4.49 7.71
N ASN A 208 23.74 -4.79 8.91
CA ASN A 208 25.17 -4.83 9.19
C ASN A 208 25.83 -6.01 8.48
N GLY A 209 27.03 -5.81 7.93
CA GLY A 209 27.80 -6.91 7.35
C GLY A 209 28.34 -7.85 8.43
N GLY A 210 28.42 -9.14 8.11
CA GLY A 210 28.90 -10.21 8.98
C GLY A 210 27.79 -10.83 9.83
N ASN A 211 27.05 -10.03 10.60
CA ASN A 211 25.95 -10.58 11.41
C ASN A 211 24.57 -10.48 10.72
N GLY A 212 24.41 -9.64 9.70
CA GLY A 212 23.13 -9.44 9.02
C GLY A 212 22.06 -8.73 9.85
N GLU A 213 22.41 -8.18 11.03
CA GLU A 213 21.44 -7.55 11.90
C GLU A 213 20.92 -6.24 11.31
N VAL A 214 19.59 -6.08 11.39
CA VAL A 214 18.90 -4.94 10.82
C VAL A 214 19.08 -3.70 11.70
N VAL A 215 19.43 -2.58 11.08
CA VAL A 215 19.48 -1.28 11.74
C VAL A 215 18.40 -0.41 11.11
N VAL A 216 17.45 -0.01 11.95
CA VAL A 216 16.40 0.93 11.60
C VAL A 216 16.52 2.15 12.47
N ARG A 217 16.63 3.32 11.84
CA ARG A 217 16.59 4.62 12.50
C ARG A 217 15.54 5.46 11.81
N THR A 218 14.46 5.75 12.52
CA THR A 218 13.32 6.54 12.04
C THR A 218 13.05 7.68 13.01
N ALA A 219 12.94 8.90 12.48
CA ALA A 219 12.43 10.05 13.21
C ALA A 219 11.19 10.59 12.51
N LEU A 220 10.03 9.97 12.72
CA LEU A 220 8.85 10.24 11.90
C LEU A 220 8.37 11.69 12.05
N LYS A 221 8.20 12.36 10.91
CA LYS A 221 7.69 13.73 10.81
C LYS A 221 6.29 13.75 10.23
N ALA A 222 5.52 14.75 10.68
CA ALA A 222 4.13 14.90 10.26
C ALA A 222 4.06 15.54 8.87
N ASN A 223 3.31 14.90 7.97
CA ASN A 223 3.00 15.39 6.65
C ASN A 223 1.48 15.59 6.57
N ILE A 224 1.06 16.82 6.25
CA ILE A 224 -0.36 17.18 6.24
C ILE A 224 -0.99 16.72 4.92
N PRO A 225 -2.07 15.93 4.94
CA PRO A 225 -2.79 15.57 3.74
C PRO A 225 -3.55 16.79 3.20
N ASN A 226 -3.12 17.31 2.05
CA ASN A 226 -3.64 18.57 1.48
C ASN A 226 -4.07 18.47 0.01
N ARG A 227 -3.91 17.29 -0.61
CA ARG A 227 -4.36 17.04 -1.98
C ARG A 227 -5.60 16.16 -1.94
N ALA A 228 -6.78 16.76 -2.08
CA ALA A 228 -8.03 16.02 -2.10
C ALA A 228 -8.03 14.94 -3.19
N ASP A 229 -8.53 13.75 -2.84
CA ASP A 229 -8.73 12.66 -3.78
C ASP A 229 -9.97 12.95 -4.63
N GLN A 230 -9.87 12.69 -5.94
CA GLN A 230 -10.97 12.96 -6.88
C GLN A 230 -12.00 11.83 -6.94
N LYS A 231 -11.63 10.62 -6.50
CA LYS A 231 -12.45 9.41 -6.52
C LYS A 231 -13.03 9.09 -5.14
N MET A 232 -12.29 9.37 -4.07
CA MET A 232 -12.70 9.07 -2.70
C MET A 232 -13.09 10.35 -1.95
N ALA A 233 -14.38 10.48 -1.63
CA ALA A 233 -14.88 11.61 -0.85
C ALA A 233 -14.24 11.64 0.54
N ASN A 234 -13.88 12.84 1.01
CA ASN A 234 -13.19 13.08 2.29
C ASN A 234 -11.78 12.46 2.41
N TYR A 235 -11.20 11.99 1.30
CA TYR A 235 -9.81 11.57 1.30
C TYR A 235 -8.91 12.70 0.81
N ALA A 236 -7.73 12.80 1.41
CA ALA A 236 -6.65 13.60 0.86
C ALA A 236 -5.31 12.89 1.03
N ALA A 237 -4.39 13.18 0.12
CA ALA A 237 -3.06 12.60 0.11
C ALA A 237 -2.03 13.50 0.81
N ALA A 238 -1.23 12.89 1.68
CA ALA A 238 0.04 13.42 2.17
C ALA A 238 1.19 12.89 1.31
N ILE A 239 2.26 13.67 1.18
CA ILE A 239 3.51 13.22 0.53
C ILE A 239 4.50 12.87 1.63
N VAL A 240 4.99 11.63 1.61
CA VAL A 240 5.96 11.11 2.57
C VAL A 240 7.26 10.80 1.84
N ALA A 241 8.40 11.12 2.44
CA ALA A 241 9.70 10.81 1.83
C ALA A 241 9.91 9.30 1.67
N ALA A 242 10.57 8.89 0.60
CA ALA A 242 11.02 7.53 0.43
C ALA A 242 12.46 7.39 0.94
N GLY A 243 12.70 6.39 1.79
CA GLY A 243 14.04 6.00 2.22
C GLY A 243 14.67 5.01 1.25
N LYS A 244 16.00 4.98 1.17
CA LYS A 244 16.72 3.92 0.44
C LYS A 244 16.71 2.66 1.28
N ASN A 245 16.23 1.54 0.72
CA ASN A 245 16.32 0.26 1.40
C ASN A 245 17.71 -0.32 1.09
N ASN A 246 18.57 -0.35 2.10
CA ASN A 246 19.95 -0.82 2.01
C ASN A 246 20.14 -2.16 2.73
N ILE A 247 19.06 -2.93 2.93
CA ILE A 247 19.18 -4.34 3.31
C ILE A 247 19.74 -5.08 2.08
N LEU A 248 20.87 -5.75 2.26
CA LEU A 248 21.59 -6.43 1.19
C LEU A 248 21.80 -7.91 1.55
N PHE A 249 21.69 -8.76 0.54
CA PHE A 249 22.17 -10.13 0.65
C PHE A 249 23.71 -10.14 0.63
N ARG A 250 24.30 -10.76 1.66
CA ARG A 250 25.72 -11.13 1.72
C ARG A 250 25.80 -12.59 2.17
N GLN A 251 26.68 -13.36 1.53
CA GLN A 251 26.76 -14.80 1.75
C GLN A 251 27.19 -15.17 3.18
N ASP A 252 27.99 -14.32 3.80
CA ASP A 252 28.57 -14.56 5.13
C ASP A 252 27.75 -13.96 6.28
N ASP A 253 26.60 -13.32 5.99
CA ASP A 253 25.74 -12.76 7.04
C ASP A 253 25.05 -13.89 7.81
N ILE A 254 25.22 -13.92 9.15
CA ILE A 254 24.57 -14.92 10.03
C ILE A 254 23.04 -14.89 9.86
N LYS A 255 22.46 -13.69 9.89
CA LYS A 255 21.05 -13.45 9.65
C LYS A 255 20.85 -13.11 8.18
N THR A 256 19.99 -13.85 7.50
CA THR A 256 19.75 -13.59 6.08
C THR A 256 18.97 -12.29 5.89
N ASP A 257 19.19 -11.64 4.76
CA ASP A 257 18.44 -10.45 4.33
C ASP A 257 16.92 -10.69 4.34
N THR A 258 16.48 -11.87 3.90
CA THR A 258 15.07 -12.29 3.86
C THR A 258 14.43 -12.52 5.24
N GLN A 259 15.22 -12.61 6.31
CA GLN A 259 14.71 -12.58 7.69
C GLN A 259 14.39 -11.17 8.16
N SER A 260 14.87 -10.14 7.47
CA SER A 260 14.66 -8.72 7.84
C SER A 260 13.86 -7.94 6.80
N SER A 261 13.81 -8.43 5.55
CA SER A 261 13.08 -7.81 4.42
C SER A 261 11.95 -8.72 3.96
N ALA A 262 10.82 -8.13 3.58
CA ALA A 262 9.70 -8.83 2.97
C ALA A 262 9.91 -9.06 1.47
N ILE A 263 10.62 -8.16 0.79
CA ILE A 263 11.08 -8.37 -0.59
C ILE A 263 12.18 -9.45 -0.61
N ALA A 264 12.09 -10.43 -1.51
CA ALA A 264 13.10 -11.48 -1.66
C ALA A 264 14.33 -11.07 -2.51
N GLY A 265 14.13 -10.25 -3.54
CA GLY A 265 15.17 -9.84 -4.49
C GLY A 265 15.79 -8.46 -4.20
N PRO A 266 16.31 -7.75 -5.21
CA PRO A 266 16.85 -6.40 -5.04
C PRO A 266 15.82 -5.41 -4.49
N ARG A 267 16.17 -4.72 -3.39
CA ARG A 267 15.30 -3.73 -2.74
C ARG A 267 15.53 -2.33 -3.30
N ALA A 268 14.45 -1.58 -3.47
CA ALA A 268 14.46 -0.25 -4.06
C ALA A 268 14.32 0.85 -3.03
N SER A 269 13.19 0.89 -2.32
CA SER A 269 12.90 1.97 -1.37
C SER A 269 12.06 1.42 -0.22
N TRP A 270 11.93 2.22 0.83
CA TRP A 270 11.05 1.91 1.95
C TRP A 270 10.38 3.17 2.47
N THR A 271 9.31 2.98 3.22
CA THR A 271 8.70 4.01 4.06
C THR A 271 8.18 3.38 5.34
N ALA A 272 7.98 4.21 6.35
CA ALA A 272 7.40 3.84 7.63
C ALA A 272 6.26 4.81 7.94
N LEU A 273 5.05 4.30 8.17
CA LEU A 273 3.87 5.13 8.37
C LEU A 273 3.32 4.99 9.79
N ASN A 274 3.02 6.12 10.40
CA ASN A 274 2.14 6.22 11.57
C ASN A 274 1.23 7.45 11.36
N PHE A 275 0.31 7.74 12.27
CA PHE A 275 -0.74 8.73 12.01
C PHE A 275 -1.02 9.61 13.22
N ASN A 276 -1.35 10.88 12.95
CA ASN A 276 -2.05 11.70 13.91
C ASN A 276 -3.55 11.54 13.68
N VAL A 277 -4.29 11.30 14.76
CA VAL A 277 -5.75 11.18 14.71
C VAL A 277 -6.36 12.47 15.24
N LYS A 278 -7.52 12.84 14.69
CA LYS A 278 -8.35 13.92 15.24
C LYS A 278 -8.86 13.51 16.64
N GLN A 279 -9.25 14.47 17.46
CA GLN A 279 -10.03 14.15 18.65
C GLN A 279 -11.41 13.65 18.20
N LEU A 280 -11.69 12.36 18.43
CA LEU A 280 -12.94 11.71 18.06
C LEU A 280 -13.87 11.60 19.27
N SER A 281 -15.11 12.03 19.10
CA SER A 281 -16.18 11.93 20.10
C SER A 281 -16.91 10.60 20.00
N THR A 282 -17.67 10.22 21.03
CA THR A 282 -18.56 9.05 20.98
C THR A 282 -19.57 9.15 19.84
N THR A 283 -20.01 10.37 19.49
CA THR A 283 -20.90 10.62 18.34
C THR A 283 -20.21 10.35 17.00
N ASP A 284 -18.91 10.63 16.88
CA ASP A 284 -18.16 10.29 15.67
C ASP A 284 -18.09 8.76 15.49
N PHE A 285 -17.83 8.03 16.58
CA PHE A 285 -17.80 6.58 16.56
C PHE A 285 -19.18 5.96 16.27
N SER A 286 -20.27 6.52 16.81
CA SER A 286 -21.61 6.02 16.50
C SER A 286 -22.04 6.30 15.06
N ARG A 287 -21.54 7.38 14.46
CA ARG A 287 -21.87 7.77 13.08
C ARG A 287 -21.04 7.02 12.04
N PHE A 288 -19.76 6.79 12.30
CA PHE A 288 -18.80 6.30 11.31
C PHE A 288 -18.20 4.94 11.63
N GLY A 289 -18.56 4.34 12.77
CA GLY A 289 -17.92 3.13 13.26
C GLY A 289 -18.85 2.27 14.10
N LYS A 290 -18.28 1.63 15.12
CA LYS A 290 -19.02 0.84 16.11
C LYS A 290 -18.69 1.31 17.51
N THR A 291 -19.64 1.13 18.41
CA THR A 291 -19.53 1.52 19.82
C THR A 291 -19.75 0.34 20.75
N ASN A 292 -19.14 0.38 21.94
CA ASN A 292 -19.29 -0.62 23.01
C ASN A 292 -18.99 -2.07 22.56
N VAL A 293 -17.98 -2.23 21.69
CA VAL A 293 -17.56 -3.53 21.21
C VAL A 293 -16.60 -4.16 22.23
N ALA A 294 -16.96 -5.33 22.75
CA ALA A 294 -16.12 -6.07 23.69
C ALA A 294 -14.81 -6.52 23.02
N PHE A 295 -13.70 -6.35 23.74
CA PHE A 295 -12.38 -6.78 23.27
C PHE A 295 -12.31 -8.27 22.92
N SER A 296 -13.02 -9.12 23.66
CA SER A 296 -13.12 -10.56 23.36
C SER A 296 -13.67 -10.88 21.96
N THR A 297 -14.41 -9.95 21.33
CA THR A 297 -14.90 -10.11 19.94
C THR A 297 -13.86 -9.71 18.89
N LEU A 298 -12.86 -8.90 19.26
CA LEU A 298 -11.81 -8.40 18.38
C LEU A 298 -10.50 -9.18 18.57
N PHE A 299 -10.22 -9.57 19.80
CA PHE A 299 -8.96 -10.17 20.24
C PHE A 299 -9.26 -11.50 20.93
N SER A 300 -9.15 -12.57 20.16
CA SER A 300 -9.27 -13.96 20.63
C SER A 300 -8.42 -14.19 21.89
N GLY A 301 -9.04 -14.59 22.98
CA GLY A 301 -8.36 -14.89 24.25
C GLY A 301 -8.28 -13.71 25.23
N ASP A 302 -8.80 -12.53 24.88
CA ASP A 302 -8.95 -11.44 25.85
C ASP A 302 -10.01 -11.78 26.90
N THR A 303 -9.65 -11.58 28.17
CA THR A 303 -10.50 -11.82 29.35
C THR A 303 -10.71 -10.57 30.19
N SER A 304 -10.25 -9.40 29.72
CA SER A 304 -10.27 -8.14 30.48
C SER A 304 -11.67 -7.61 30.77
N GLY A 305 -12.66 -7.98 29.94
CA GLY A 305 -14.00 -7.39 29.97
C GLY A 305 -14.06 -5.98 29.40
N ASN A 306 -12.95 -5.47 28.86
CA ASN A 306 -12.89 -4.13 28.27
C ASN A 306 -13.78 -4.03 27.03
N THR A 307 -14.31 -2.83 26.82
CA THR A 307 -15.04 -2.48 25.60
C THR A 307 -14.39 -1.28 24.92
N CYS A 308 -14.61 -1.15 23.62
CA CYS A 308 -14.10 -0.04 22.85
C CYS A 308 -15.07 0.43 21.78
N ASN A 309 -14.79 1.62 21.29
CA ASN A 309 -15.35 2.14 20.07
C ASN A 309 -14.27 2.09 18.98
N TYR A 310 -14.65 1.80 17.74
CA TYR A 310 -13.70 1.84 16.63
C TYR A 310 -14.30 2.35 15.34
N ILE A 311 -13.45 2.94 14.49
CA ILE A 311 -13.74 3.33 13.11
C ILE A 311 -12.74 2.61 12.22
N ASP A 312 -13.23 2.00 11.15
CA ASP A 312 -12.38 1.43 10.09
C ASP A 312 -12.22 2.46 8.98
N THR A 313 -10.98 2.69 8.55
CA THR A 313 -10.65 3.56 7.43
C THR A 313 -9.60 2.91 6.55
N MET A 314 -9.57 3.23 5.26
CA MET A 314 -8.56 2.74 4.34
C MET A 314 -7.39 3.71 4.30
N VAL A 315 -6.18 3.16 4.24
CA VAL A 315 -4.98 3.91 3.92
C VAL A 315 -4.46 3.39 2.60
N THR A 316 -4.32 4.29 1.64
CA THR A 316 -3.76 3.97 0.32
C THR A 316 -2.35 4.52 0.22
N VAL A 317 -1.42 3.73 -0.25
CA VAL A 317 0.00 4.12 -0.39
C VAL A 317 0.42 3.89 -1.81
N ARG A 318 0.91 4.93 -2.49
CA ARG A 318 1.36 4.84 -3.88
C ARG A 318 2.77 5.41 -4.06
N GLY A 319 3.63 4.65 -4.72
CA GLY A 319 4.97 5.10 -5.14
C GLY A 319 4.87 6.28 -6.11
N GLY A 320 5.66 7.32 -5.86
CA GLY A 320 5.70 8.52 -6.71
C GLY A 320 6.41 8.30 -8.05
N THR A 321 7.33 7.34 -8.12
CA THR A 321 8.12 7.01 -9.32
C THR A 321 7.49 5.86 -10.09
N THR A 322 7.37 4.68 -9.46
CA THR A 322 6.95 3.46 -10.16
C THR A 322 5.43 3.30 -10.19
N GLY A 323 4.71 4.01 -9.32
CA GLY A 323 3.26 3.95 -9.24
C GLY A 323 2.70 2.71 -8.54
N VAL A 324 3.55 1.81 -8.04
CA VAL A 324 3.15 0.65 -7.23
C VAL A 324 2.30 1.09 -6.04
N SER A 325 1.27 0.31 -5.72
CA SER A 325 0.28 0.67 -4.71
C SER A 325 0.07 -0.44 -3.68
N PHE A 326 -0.16 -0.03 -2.44
CA PHE A 326 -0.54 -0.87 -1.33
C PHE A 326 -1.69 -0.21 -0.58
N ASP A 327 -2.79 -0.92 -0.42
CA ASP A 327 -3.96 -0.44 0.30
C ASP A 327 -4.21 -1.36 1.50
N THR A 328 -4.48 -0.76 2.66
CA THR A 328 -4.73 -1.52 3.89
C THR A 328 -5.79 -0.84 4.75
N ALA A 329 -6.47 -1.62 5.57
CA ALA A 329 -7.40 -1.11 6.56
C ALA A 329 -6.65 -0.72 7.84
N VAL A 330 -6.92 0.48 8.34
CA VAL A 330 -6.51 0.94 9.66
C VAL A 330 -7.75 1.09 10.53
N ARG A 331 -7.76 0.37 11.66
CA ARG A 331 -8.81 0.46 12.67
C ARG A 331 -8.39 1.43 13.76
N ILE A 332 -9.08 2.55 13.86
CA ILE A 332 -8.86 3.57 14.89
C ILE A 332 -9.71 3.18 16.10
N LEU A 333 -9.10 2.94 17.27
CA LEU A 333 -9.80 2.50 18.47
C LEU A 333 -9.70 3.52 19.60
N LYS A 334 -10.73 3.53 20.44
CA LYS A 334 -10.81 4.19 21.74
C LYS A 334 -11.42 3.24 22.75
N VAL A 335 -10.74 2.98 23.86
CA VAL A 335 -11.33 2.24 24.99
C VAL A 335 -12.36 3.11 25.71
N ASN A 336 -13.43 2.47 26.19
CA ASN A 336 -14.52 3.12 26.92
C ASN A 336 -14.21 3.32 28.40
#